data_AF-K1GNZ4-F1
#
_entry.id   AF-K1GNZ4-F1
#
_cell.length_a   1.000
_cell.length_b   1.000
_cell.length_c   1.000
_cell.angle_alpha   90.00
_cell.angle_beta   90.00
_cell.angle_gamma   90.00
#
_symmetry.space_group_name_H-M   'P 1'
#
loop_
_entity.id
_entity.type
_entity.pdbx_description
1 polymer ?
#
loop_
_entity_poly.entity_id
_entity_poly.type
_entity_poly.pdbx_seq_one_letter_code
_entity_poly.pdbx_strand_id
1 'polypeptide(L)'
;MKKSLKKILFTVLTVFAVFFVVACGNKEDTKINKEEVLQKSAEAYKNIKSADMLINLKMEPKKSGQPMELTMDVSITLEPIAMKMSMDIKDQNVKLNSFIKDDIMYIQNPVDNSWIKQALPEDVSNQFKNMVNSDDETYEVLKNNLDKVNIKEEGGNYIISVTKDTDFLKEAIKKQNSK
;
A
#
# COMPACT_ATOMS: atom_id res chain seq x y z
N MET A 1 -8.22 -10.45 24.37
CA MET A 1 -8.02 -9.26 23.50
C MET A 1 -9.36 -8.58 23.24
N LYS A 2 -9.50 -7.29 23.57
CA LYS A 2 -10.74 -6.54 23.29
C LYS A 2 -11.02 -6.59 21.78
N LYS A 3 -12.25 -6.95 21.44
CA LYS A 3 -12.79 -7.14 20.08
C LYS A 3 -12.52 -5.95 19.12
N SER A 4 -12.12 -4.79 19.63
CA SER A 4 -11.84 -3.58 18.84
C SER A 4 -10.45 -3.54 18.19
N LEU A 5 -9.39 -4.04 18.84
CA LEU A 5 -8.02 -4.00 18.28
C LEU A 5 -7.89 -4.89 17.04
N LYS A 6 -8.50 -6.09 17.08
CA LYS A 6 -8.58 -6.96 15.90
C LYS A 6 -9.28 -6.25 14.75
N LYS A 7 -10.41 -5.57 15.01
CA LYS A 7 -11.16 -4.82 13.98
C LYS A 7 -10.33 -3.70 13.35
N ILE A 8 -9.59 -2.92 14.14
CA ILE A 8 -8.72 -1.84 13.62
C ILE A 8 -7.64 -2.42 12.70
N LEU A 9 -6.98 -3.50 13.11
CA LEU A 9 -5.95 -4.15 12.30
C LEU A 9 -6.49 -4.60 10.92
N PHE A 10 -7.66 -5.23 10.90
CA PHE A 10 -8.32 -5.63 9.64
C PHE A 10 -8.75 -4.42 8.79
N THR A 11 -9.24 -3.34 9.40
CA THR A 11 -9.61 -2.10 8.68
C THR A 11 -8.40 -1.40 8.07
N VAL A 12 -7.26 -1.36 8.77
CA VAL A 12 -6.04 -0.71 8.25
C VAL A 12 -5.46 -1.49 7.05
N LEU A 13 -5.50 -2.83 7.10
CA LEU A 13 -5.10 -3.68 5.97
C LEU A 13 -5.88 -3.39 4.68
N THR A 14 -7.14 -2.94 4.79
CA THR A 14 -7.99 -2.62 3.63
C THR A 14 -7.66 -1.28 2.95
N VAL A 15 -6.86 -0.40 3.58
CA VAL A 15 -6.65 1.00 3.13
C VAL A 15 -5.39 1.17 2.26
N PHE A 16 -4.65 0.09 1.97
CA PHE A 16 -3.34 0.15 1.31
C PHE A 16 -3.30 0.50 -0.19
N ALA A 17 -4.40 0.89 -0.82
CA ALA A 17 -4.47 1.12 -2.27
C ALA A 17 -4.08 2.56 -2.71
N VAL A 18 -2.92 3.07 -2.27
CA VAL A 18 -2.35 4.33 -2.79
C VAL A 18 -0.89 4.10 -3.20
N PHE A 19 -0.69 3.78 -4.48
CA PHE A 19 0.64 3.53 -5.05
C PHE A 19 1.36 4.85 -5.36
N PHE A 20 2.56 5.03 -4.80
CA PHE A 20 3.54 6.00 -5.30
C PHE A 20 4.56 5.25 -6.15
N VAL A 21 4.72 5.70 -7.39
CA VAL A 21 5.66 5.11 -8.35
C VAL A 21 6.97 5.87 -8.31
N VAL A 22 8.07 5.12 -8.20
CA VAL A 22 9.44 5.63 -8.18
C VAL A 22 10.17 5.02 -9.38
N ALA A 23 10.48 5.84 -10.38
CA ALA A 23 11.30 5.44 -11.53
C ALA A 23 12.48 6.40 -11.64
N CYS A 24 13.70 5.86 -11.74
CA CYS A 24 14.92 6.67 -11.88
C CYS A 24 14.95 7.38 -13.25
N GLY A 25 15.07 8.71 -13.24
CA GLY A 25 15.12 9.56 -14.43
C GLY A 25 16.55 9.93 -14.84
N ASN A 26 16.80 9.93 -16.17
CA ASN A 26 18.00 10.51 -16.76
C ASN A 26 17.73 11.97 -17.13
N LYS A 27 18.61 12.87 -16.64
CA LYS A 27 18.56 14.31 -16.87
C LYS A 27 18.96 14.64 -18.31
N GLU A 28 18.00 14.83 -19.21
CA GLU A 28 18.19 15.58 -20.45
C GLU A 28 16.85 16.16 -20.92
N ASP A 29 16.85 17.44 -21.33
CA ASP A 29 15.71 18.31 -21.68
C ASP A 29 14.85 17.81 -22.85
N THR A 30 14.28 16.62 -22.72
CA THR A 30 13.27 16.05 -23.60
C THR A 30 11.91 16.15 -22.92
N LYS A 31 10.91 16.58 -23.69
CA LYS A 31 9.51 16.56 -23.27
C LYS A 31 9.19 15.15 -22.73
N ILE A 32 8.95 15.04 -21.42
CA ILE A 32 8.70 13.76 -20.74
C ILE A 32 7.58 13.00 -21.47
N ASN A 33 7.90 11.81 -21.97
CA ASN A 33 6.92 10.92 -22.56
C ASN A 33 6.14 10.20 -21.45
N LYS A 34 4.95 10.70 -21.14
CA LYS A 34 4.14 10.18 -20.03
C LYS A 34 3.80 8.70 -20.19
N GLU A 35 3.48 8.26 -21.40
CA GLU A 35 3.10 6.88 -21.67
C GLU A 35 4.28 5.93 -21.46
N GLU A 36 5.47 6.31 -21.93
CA GLU A 36 6.70 5.53 -21.73
C GLU A 36 7.06 5.44 -20.25
N VAL A 37 6.97 6.54 -19.49
CA VAL A 37 7.21 6.53 -18.03
C VAL A 37 6.25 5.58 -17.33
N LEU A 38 4.94 5.65 -17.65
CA LEU A 38 3.94 4.75 -17.08
C LEU A 38 4.19 3.29 -17.45
N GLN A 39 4.55 3.01 -18.70
CA GLN A 39 4.79 1.65 -19.18
C GLN A 39 6.02 1.04 -18.51
N LYS A 40 7.15 1.74 -18.52
CA LYS A 40 8.38 1.27 -17.86
C LYS A 40 8.18 1.06 -16.36
N SER A 41 7.37 1.91 -15.73
CA SER A 41 7.00 1.74 -14.34
C SER A 41 6.21 0.44 -14.11
N ALA A 42 5.18 0.19 -14.93
CA ALA A 42 4.38 -1.04 -14.85
C ALA A 42 5.22 -2.31 -15.09
N GLU A 43 6.13 -2.26 -16.06
CA GLU A 43 7.08 -3.35 -16.33
C GLU A 43 8.04 -3.60 -15.16
N ALA A 44 8.52 -2.54 -14.50
CA ALA A 44 9.35 -2.66 -13.30
C ALA A 44 8.59 -3.31 -12.14
N TYR A 45 7.32 -2.95 -11.93
CA TYR A 45 6.49 -3.55 -10.88
C TYR A 45 6.31 -5.06 -11.03
N LYS A 46 6.14 -5.56 -12.26
CA LYS A 46 6.00 -7.01 -12.53
C LYS A 46 7.19 -7.86 -12.06
N ASN A 47 8.35 -7.23 -11.85
CA ASN A 47 9.58 -7.91 -11.47
C ASN A 47 9.93 -7.74 -9.97
N ILE A 48 9.08 -7.08 -9.19
CA ILE A 48 9.31 -6.89 -7.74
C ILE A 48 9.14 -8.24 -7.03
N LYS A 49 10.19 -8.67 -6.31
CA LYS A 49 10.18 -9.90 -5.50
C LYS A 49 9.93 -9.64 -4.02
N SER A 50 10.29 -8.43 -3.58
CA SER A 50 10.18 -7.98 -2.20
C SER A 50 10.09 -6.46 -2.18
N ALA A 51 9.43 -5.91 -1.17
CA ALA A 51 9.34 -4.47 -0.96
C ALA A 51 9.42 -4.14 0.52
N ASP A 52 10.11 -3.04 0.83
CA ASP A 52 10.05 -2.36 2.12
C ASP A 52 9.23 -1.09 1.94
N MET A 53 8.25 -0.89 2.82
CA MET A 53 7.29 0.20 2.73
C MET A 53 7.17 0.88 4.10
N LEU A 54 7.29 2.20 4.08
CA LEU A 54 6.96 3.06 5.21
C LEU A 54 5.65 3.77 4.90
N ILE A 55 4.62 3.50 5.71
CA ILE A 55 3.29 4.07 5.51
C ILE A 55 2.93 4.96 6.67
N ASN A 56 2.67 6.23 6.36
CA ASN A 56 2.16 7.21 7.31
C ASN A 56 0.69 7.46 7.00
N LEU A 57 -0.19 7.10 7.92
CA LEU A 57 -1.63 7.23 7.74
C LEU A 57 -2.17 8.21 8.77
N LYS A 58 -2.92 9.20 8.29
CA LYS A 58 -3.74 10.10 9.12
C LYS A 58 -5.21 9.84 8.80
N MET A 59 -5.94 9.31 9.78
CA MET A 59 -7.37 9.00 9.67
C MET A 59 -8.21 10.05 10.40
N GLU A 60 -9.12 10.69 9.67
CA GLU A 60 -10.09 11.63 10.23
C GLU A 60 -11.51 11.03 10.13
N PRO A 61 -12.09 10.53 11.24
CA PRO A 61 -13.38 9.87 11.20
C PRO A 61 -14.53 10.85 10.90
N LYS A 62 -15.34 10.54 9.88
CA LYS A 62 -16.46 11.39 9.40
C LYS A 62 -17.62 11.59 10.38
N LYS A 63 -17.81 10.68 11.36
CA LYS A 63 -19.02 10.65 12.21
C LYS A 63 -18.70 10.45 13.70
N SER A 64 -17.73 11.22 14.20
CA SER A 64 -17.16 11.20 15.57
C SER A 64 -16.00 10.21 15.79
N GLY A 65 -15.02 10.66 16.60
CA GLY A 65 -13.76 9.99 16.90
C GLY A 65 -12.60 11.00 16.89
N GLN A 66 -11.55 10.73 17.66
CA GLN A 66 -10.32 11.52 17.59
C GLN A 66 -9.56 11.16 16.30
N PRO A 67 -8.94 12.14 15.62
CA PRO A 67 -8.00 11.85 14.55
C PRO A 67 -6.94 10.85 15.02
N MET A 68 -6.62 9.90 14.16
CA MET A 68 -5.65 8.85 14.43
C MET A 68 -4.49 9.00 13.46
N GLU A 69 -3.28 9.11 13.99
CA GLU A 69 -2.05 9.04 13.20
C GLU A 69 -1.36 7.72 13.51
N LEU A 70 -1.00 6.98 12.48
CA LEU A 70 -0.25 5.73 12.62
C LEU A 70 0.86 5.65 11.56
N THR A 71 1.97 5.06 11.98
CA THR A 71 3.11 4.75 11.12
C THR A 71 3.27 3.24 11.07
N MET A 72 3.47 2.71 9.86
CA MET A 72 3.65 1.28 9.64
C MET A 72 4.91 1.04 8.83
N ASP A 73 5.80 0.21 9.37
CA ASP A 73 6.91 -0.38 8.64
C ASP A 73 6.49 -1.77 8.17
N VAL A 74 6.52 -2.00 6.86
CA VAL A 74 6.11 -3.27 6.24
C VAL A 74 7.24 -3.77 5.35
N SER A 75 7.65 -5.01 5.56
CA SER A 75 8.54 -5.74 4.65
C SER A 75 7.77 -6.94 4.09
N ILE A 76 7.73 -7.09 2.76
CA ILE A 76 7.04 -8.19 2.08
C ILE A 76 7.98 -8.93 1.14
N THR A 77 7.80 -10.25 1.03
CA THR A 77 8.39 -11.14 0.01
C THR A 77 7.25 -11.92 -0.65
N LEU A 78 7.28 -12.06 -1.97
CA LEU A 78 6.16 -12.64 -2.73
C LEU A 78 6.23 -14.16 -2.83
N GLU A 79 7.42 -14.71 -2.99
CA GLU A 79 7.63 -16.13 -3.26
C GLU A 79 8.74 -16.70 -2.36
N PRO A 80 8.40 -17.49 -1.32
CA PRO A 80 7.05 -17.68 -0.76
C PRO A 80 6.53 -16.40 -0.08
N ILE A 81 5.21 -16.27 0.05
CA ILE A 81 4.59 -15.10 0.70
C ILE A 81 5.07 -15.03 2.15
N ALA A 82 5.76 -13.95 2.47
CA ALA A 82 6.18 -13.63 3.83
C ALA A 82 6.05 -12.13 4.06
N MET A 83 5.65 -11.76 5.27
CA MET A 83 5.50 -10.36 5.65
C MET A 83 5.98 -10.12 7.08
N LYS A 84 6.60 -8.98 7.32
CA LYS A 84 6.83 -8.40 8.64
C LYS A 84 6.17 -7.03 8.68
N MET A 85 5.43 -6.75 9.76
CA MET A 85 4.77 -5.47 9.97
C MET A 85 5.02 -4.99 11.40
N SER A 86 5.33 -3.70 11.53
CA SER A 86 5.43 -2.98 12.80
C SER A 86 4.58 -1.72 12.68
N MET A 87 3.56 -1.60 13.52
CA MET A 87 2.65 -0.46 13.56
C MET A 87 2.87 0.32 14.86
N ASP A 88 3.04 1.63 14.73
CA ASP A 88 3.09 2.59 15.82
C ASP A 88 1.84 3.47 15.74
N ILE A 89 1.09 3.55 16.84
CA ILE A 89 -0.05 4.46 16.95
C ILE A 89 0.42 5.68 17.73
N LYS A 90 0.44 6.83 17.05
CA LYS A 90 0.88 8.09 17.63
C LYS A 90 0.08 8.39 18.90
N ASP A 91 0.78 8.90 19.91
CA ASP A 91 0.24 9.30 21.21
C ASP A 91 -0.38 8.15 22.03
N GLN A 92 -0.25 6.88 21.61
CA GLN A 92 -0.77 5.74 22.37
C GLN A 92 0.28 4.85 23.02
N ASN A 93 1.59 5.08 22.81
CA ASN A 93 2.69 4.23 23.32
C ASN A 93 2.42 2.72 23.12
N VAL A 94 1.74 2.39 22.03
CA VAL A 94 1.38 1.02 21.64
C VAL A 94 2.10 0.73 20.34
N LYS A 95 2.99 -0.27 20.39
CA LYS A 95 3.64 -0.83 19.22
C LYS A 95 3.07 -2.22 18.95
N LEU A 96 2.57 -2.44 17.75
CA LEU A 96 2.03 -3.73 17.32
C LEU A 96 2.97 -4.35 16.30
N ASN A 97 3.60 -5.47 16.68
CA ASN A 97 4.43 -6.25 15.76
C ASN A 97 3.67 -7.49 15.31
N SER A 98 3.77 -7.79 14.02
CA SER A 98 3.25 -9.02 13.44
C SER A 98 4.12 -9.52 12.30
N PHE A 99 4.04 -10.81 12.01
CA PHE A 99 4.60 -11.35 10.79
C PHE A 99 3.74 -12.49 10.26
N ILE A 100 3.86 -12.75 8.97
CA ILE A 100 3.17 -13.82 8.26
C ILE A 100 4.22 -14.68 7.61
N LYS A 101 4.08 -15.99 7.79
CA LYS A 101 4.94 -17.00 7.16
C LYS A 101 4.15 -18.30 7.06
N ASP A 102 4.24 -18.96 5.91
CA ASP A 102 3.62 -20.27 5.67
C ASP A 102 2.10 -20.28 5.96
N ASP A 103 1.38 -19.25 5.50
CA ASP A 103 -0.06 -19.02 5.77
C ASP A 103 -0.45 -18.93 7.25
N ILE A 104 0.52 -18.70 8.14
CA ILE A 104 0.32 -18.47 9.56
C ILE A 104 0.66 -17.02 9.87
N MET A 105 -0.26 -16.35 10.55
CA MET A 105 -0.05 -15.03 11.10
C MET A 105 0.36 -15.12 12.57
N TYR A 106 1.40 -14.38 12.92
CA TYR A 106 1.93 -14.24 14.27
C TYR A 106 1.73 -12.80 14.70
N ILE A 107 1.06 -12.60 15.83
CA ILE A 107 0.79 -11.27 16.40
C ILE A 107 1.41 -11.21 17.79
N GLN A 108 2.21 -10.17 18.02
CA GLN A 108 2.78 -9.91 19.34
C GLN A 108 1.75 -9.22 20.23
N ASN A 109 1.57 -9.72 21.44
CA ASN A 109 0.80 -9.04 22.47
C ASN A 109 1.61 -7.83 22.97
N PRO A 110 1.08 -6.59 22.87
CA PRO A 110 1.81 -5.39 23.26
C PRO A 110 2.04 -5.25 24.78
N VAL A 111 1.39 -6.08 25.61
CA VAL A 111 1.50 -6.01 27.08
C VAL A 111 2.65 -6.86 27.60
N ASP A 112 2.77 -8.11 27.13
CA ASP A 112 3.70 -9.11 27.66
C ASP A 112 4.71 -9.62 26.61
N ASN A 113 4.67 -9.07 25.40
CA ASN A 113 5.52 -9.44 24.26
C ASN A 113 5.40 -10.89 23.79
N SER A 114 4.41 -11.65 24.28
CA SER A 114 4.15 -13.02 23.84
C SER A 114 3.59 -13.05 22.42
N TRP A 115 3.89 -14.13 21.69
CA TRP A 115 3.43 -14.32 20.32
C TRP A 115 2.23 -15.26 20.27
N ILE A 116 1.19 -14.83 19.58
CA ILE A 116 0.00 -15.63 19.32
C ILE A 116 -0.01 -15.99 17.84
N LYS A 117 -0.15 -17.28 17.54
CA LYS A 117 -0.32 -17.80 16.17
C LYS A 117 -1.81 -17.92 15.83
N GLN A 118 -2.17 -17.56 14.61
CA GLN A 118 -3.49 -17.79 14.03
C GLN A 118 -3.35 -18.12 12.54
N ALA A 119 -4.30 -18.88 12.00
CA ALA A 119 -4.38 -19.09 10.55
C ALA A 119 -4.57 -17.73 9.85
N LEU A 120 -3.88 -17.51 8.73
CA LEU A 120 -4.08 -16.33 7.90
C LEU A 120 -5.48 -16.40 7.28
N PRO A 121 -6.35 -15.40 7.54
CA PRO A 121 -7.64 -15.34 6.87
C PRO A 121 -7.46 -15.22 5.35
N GLU A 122 -8.28 -15.93 4.58
CA GLU A 122 -8.17 -16.00 3.12
C GLU A 122 -8.33 -14.62 2.46
N ASP A 123 -9.23 -13.79 2.98
CA ASP A 123 -9.43 -12.40 2.57
C ASP A 123 -8.16 -11.56 2.74
N VAL A 124 -7.45 -11.75 3.85
CA VAL A 124 -6.17 -11.08 4.10
C VAL A 124 -5.06 -11.62 3.18
N SER A 125 -5.01 -12.93 2.95
CA SER A 125 -4.07 -13.55 2.00
C SER A 125 -4.25 -13.01 0.58
N ASN A 126 -5.50 -12.90 0.13
CA ASN A 126 -5.85 -12.36 -1.19
C ASN A 126 -5.50 -10.87 -1.31
N GLN A 127 -5.74 -10.07 -0.27
CA GLN A 127 -5.32 -8.66 -0.24
C GLN A 127 -3.80 -8.52 -0.38
N PHE A 128 -3.00 -9.38 0.27
CA PHE A 128 -1.56 -9.34 0.10
C PHE A 128 -1.11 -9.65 -1.31
N LYS A 129 -1.69 -10.69 -1.93
CA LYS A 129 -1.41 -11.02 -3.34
C LYS A 129 -1.79 -9.87 -4.28
N ASN A 130 -2.89 -9.17 -4.00
CA ASN A 130 -3.35 -8.05 -4.81
C ASN A 130 -2.55 -6.76 -4.60
N MET A 131 -1.92 -6.56 -3.44
CA MET A 131 -1.08 -5.38 -3.17
C MET A 131 0.19 -5.37 -4.02
N VAL A 132 0.68 -6.55 -4.35
CA VAL A 132 1.98 -6.78 -4.99
C VAL A 132 1.87 -7.21 -6.44
N ASN A 133 0.74 -7.83 -6.81
CA ASN A 133 0.29 -7.87 -8.19
C ASN A 133 -0.36 -6.52 -8.50
N SER A 134 0.45 -5.50 -8.80
CA SER A 134 -0.07 -4.32 -9.47
C SER A 134 -0.50 -4.75 -10.87
N ASP A 135 -1.73 -5.24 -10.99
CA ASP A 135 -2.29 -5.64 -12.28
C ASP A 135 -2.14 -4.49 -13.28
N ASP A 136 -2.11 -4.86 -14.57
CA ASP A 136 -2.20 -3.92 -15.71
C ASP A 136 -3.32 -2.88 -15.51
N GLU A 137 -4.32 -3.15 -14.67
CA GLU A 137 -5.42 -2.26 -14.31
C GLU A 137 -4.96 -0.87 -13.80
N THR A 138 -3.93 -0.74 -12.95
CA THR A 138 -3.48 0.60 -12.51
C THR A 138 -2.81 1.37 -13.65
N TYR A 139 -1.99 0.68 -14.45
CA TYR A 139 -1.36 1.25 -15.63
C TYR A 139 -2.40 1.71 -16.66
N GLU A 140 -3.36 0.86 -17.00
CA GLU A 140 -4.43 1.14 -17.95
C GLU A 140 -5.32 2.30 -17.48
N VAL A 141 -5.61 2.40 -16.18
CA VAL A 141 -6.39 3.51 -15.61
C VAL A 141 -5.67 4.85 -15.82
N LEU A 142 -4.36 4.90 -15.56
CA LEU A 142 -3.55 6.11 -15.76
C LEU A 142 -3.32 6.41 -17.25
N LYS A 143 -3.08 5.37 -18.07
CA LYS A 143 -2.88 5.46 -19.52
C LYS A 143 -4.12 6.04 -20.22
N ASN A 144 -5.30 5.52 -19.89
CA ASN A 144 -6.56 5.96 -20.49
C ASN A 144 -7.00 7.36 -20.02
N ASN A 145 -6.32 7.94 -19.03
CA ASN A 145 -6.57 9.28 -18.49
C ASN A 145 -5.29 10.15 -18.48
N LEU A 146 -4.40 9.96 -19.47
CA LEU A 146 -3.12 10.65 -19.57
C LEU A 146 -3.21 12.19 -19.57
N ASP A 147 -4.33 12.73 -20.03
CA ASP A 147 -4.66 14.15 -19.99
C ASP A 147 -4.79 14.69 -18.55
N LYS A 148 -5.16 13.82 -17.59
CA LYS A 148 -5.33 14.14 -16.16
C LYS A 148 -4.11 13.82 -15.31
N VAL A 149 -3.12 13.15 -15.90
CA VAL A 149 -1.86 12.75 -15.22
C VAL A 149 -0.80 13.81 -15.45
N ASN A 150 -0.13 14.25 -14.39
CA ASN A 150 1.08 15.06 -14.46
C ASN A 150 2.31 14.22 -14.09
N ILE A 151 3.44 14.45 -14.75
CA ILE A 151 4.72 13.80 -14.44
C ILE A 151 5.80 14.87 -14.38
N LYS A 152 6.55 14.87 -13.29
CA LYS A 152 7.74 15.71 -13.11
C LYS A 152 8.92 14.86 -12.69
N GLU A 153 10.13 15.25 -13.06
CA GLU A 153 11.35 14.66 -12.51
C GLU A 153 11.77 15.45 -11.25
N GLU A 154 12.05 14.74 -10.17
CA GLU A 154 12.50 15.30 -8.90
C GLU A 154 13.45 14.33 -8.20
N GLY A 155 14.65 14.81 -7.83
CA GLY A 155 15.64 14.00 -7.11
C GLY A 155 16.10 12.76 -7.89
N GLY A 156 16.13 12.83 -9.23
CA GLY A 156 16.44 11.68 -10.08
C GLY A 156 15.31 10.65 -10.17
N ASN A 157 14.09 11.00 -9.77
CA ASN A 157 12.90 10.14 -9.86
C ASN A 157 11.77 10.82 -10.64
N TYR A 158 10.90 10.06 -11.29
CA TYR A 158 9.62 10.56 -11.80
C TYR A 158 8.54 10.54 -10.72
N ILE A 159 7.90 11.68 -10.49
CA ILE A 159 6.74 11.85 -9.62
C ILE A 159 5.49 11.95 -10.50
N ILE A 160 4.64 10.94 -10.40
CA ILE A 160 3.34 10.88 -11.09
C ILE A 160 2.26 11.44 -10.14
N SER A 161 1.45 12.38 -10.62
CA SER A 161 0.38 12.97 -9.82
C SER A 161 -0.92 13.16 -10.61
N VAL A 162 -2.04 13.02 -9.90
CA VAL A 162 -3.39 13.31 -10.38
C VAL A 162 -4.01 14.28 -9.39
N THR A 163 -4.10 15.56 -9.76
CA THR A 163 -4.49 16.63 -8.81
C THR A 163 -5.91 17.13 -9.01
N LYS A 164 -6.56 16.79 -10.12
CA LYS A 164 -7.92 17.19 -10.48
C LYS A 164 -8.65 16.01 -11.12
N ASP A 165 -9.98 16.04 -11.08
CA ASP A 165 -10.85 15.07 -11.77
C ASP A 165 -10.58 13.60 -11.41
N THR A 166 -10.39 13.32 -10.12
CA THR A 166 -10.03 12.00 -9.56
C THR A 166 -11.12 10.93 -9.65
N ASP A 167 -12.26 11.21 -10.28
CA ASP A 167 -13.40 10.29 -10.29
C ASP A 167 -13.07 8.98 -10.99
N PHE A 168 -12.22 9.00 -12.02
CA PHE A 168 -11.74 7.77 -12.67
C PHE A 168 -10.94 6.87 -11.72
N LEU A 169 -10.16 7.46 -10.79
CA LEU A 169 -9.46 6.73 -9.73
C LEU A 169 -10.45 6.13 -8.73
N LYS A 170 -11.49 6.88 -8.35
CA LYS A 170 -12.53 6.36 -7.43
C LYS A 170 -13.24 5.15 -8.02
N GLU A 171 -13.60 5.20 -9.30
CA GLU A 171 -14.24 4.09 -10.00
C GLU A 171 -13.31 2.89 -10.12
N ALA A 172 -12.03 3.11 -10.43
CA ALA A 172 -11.01 2.05 -10.45
C ALA A 172 -10.88 1.36 -9.08
N ILE A 173 -10.79 2.13 -7.99
CA ILE A 173 -10.70 1.60 -6.62
C ILE A 173 -11.97 0.80 -6.25
N LYS A 174 -13.16 1.28 -6.62
CA LYS A 174 -14.41 0.54 -6.39
C LYS A 174 -14.39 -0.81 -7.12
N LYS A 175 -13.95 -0.82 -8.38
CA LYS A 175 -13.89 -2.04 -9.20
C LYS A 175 -12.90 -3.05 -8.61
N GLN A 176 -11.74 -2.62 -8.15
CA GLN A 176 -10.75 -3.47 -7.50
C GLN A 176 -11.28 -4.10 -6.20
N ASN A 177 -12.00 -3.34 -5.38
CA ASN A 177 -12.59 -3.82 -4.13
C ASN A 177 -13.85 -4.68 -4.31
N SER A 178 -14.39 -4.78 -5.53
CA SER A 178 -15.56 -5.60 -5.84
C SER A 178 -15.20 -6.98 -6.39
N LYS A 179 -13.90 -7.25 -6.62
CA LYS A 179 -13.35 -8.55 -7.00
C LYS A 179 -12.95 -9.33 -5.76
#